data_AF-A0A961FWD1-F1
#
_entry.id   AF-A0A961FWD1-F1
#
_cell.length_a   1.000
_cell.length_b   1.000
_cell.length_c   1.000
_cell.angle_alpha   90.00
_cell.angle_beta   90.00
_cell.angle_gamma   90.00
#
_symmetry.space_group_name_H-M   'P 1'
#
loop_
_entity.id
_entity.type
_entity.pdbx_description
1 polymer ?
#
loop_
_entity_poly.entity_id
_entity_poly.type
_entity_poly.pdbx_seq_one_letter_code
_entity_poly.pdbx_strand_id
1 'polypeptide(L)' 'HRFVDEQLRGPFRLWIHEHIFEPRDGGTLARDTVRYAVPFDFLAHRWLVRPDIERIFQARAEALREQFEIQARWKHEF' A
#
# COMPACT_ATOMS: atom_id res chain seq x y z
N HIS A 1 -13.05 -9.76 2.28
CA HIS A 1 -13.09 -9.20 0.92
C HIS A 1 -11.67 -8.95 0.42
N ARG A 2 -11.41 -9.06 -0.88
CA ARG A 2 -10.09 -8.87 -1.48
C ARG A 2 -10.21 -8.27 -2.88
N PHE A 3 -9.33 -7.34 -3.22
CA PHE A 3 -9.15 -6.86 -4.59
C PHE A 3 -7.70 -6.44 -4.83
N VAL A 4 -7.34 -6.29 -6.11
CA VAL A 4 -5.98 -5.97 -6.55
C VAL A 4 -6.05 -4.87 -7.60
N ASP A 5 -5.28 -3.81 -7.40
CA ASP A 5 -5.11 -2.72 -8.36
C ASP A 5 -3.75 -2.86 -9.03
N GLU A 6 -3.75 -2.94 -10.37
CA GLU A 6 -2.56 -3.07 -11.18
C GLU A 6 -2.38 -1.84 -12.09
N GLN A 7 -1.16 -1.30 -12.13
CA GLN A 7 -0.87 -0.19 -13.03
C GLN A 7 -0.50 -0.73 -14.42
N LEU A 8 -1.37 -0.53 -15.41
CA LEU A 8 -1.11 -0.91 -16.80
C LEU A 8 -0.15 0.04 -17.53
N ARG A 9 -0.23 1.34 -17.22
CA ARG A 9 0.64 2.40 -17.78
C ARG A 9 0.92 3.46 -16.72
N GLY A 10 2.17 3.85 -16.55
CA GLY A 10 2.56 4.86 -15.57
C GLY A 10 4.06 4.83 -15.23
N PRO A 11 4.48 5.56 -14.19
CA PRO A 11 5.89 5.74 -13.85
C PRO A 11 6.54 4.47 -13.29
N PHE A 12 5.75 3.57 -12.67
CA PHE A 12 6.24 2.29 -12.19
C PHE A 12 6.35 1.27 -13.32
N ARG A 13 7.45 0.50 -13.36
CA ARG A 13 7.59 -0.70 -14.21
C ARG A 13 6.67 -1.83 -13.76
N LEU A 14 6.40 -1.89 -12.46
CA LEU A 14 5.45 -2.80 -11.83
C LEU A 14 4.76 -2.05 -10.70
N TRP A 15 3.45 -2.17 -10.62
CA TRP A 15 2.70 -1.78 -9.44
C TRP A 15 1.53 -2.73 -9.31
N ILE A 16 1.57 -3.53 -8.24
CA ILE A 16 0.50 -4.43 -7.84
C ILE A 16 0.20 -4.10 -6.39
N HIS A 17 -0.99 -3.57 -6.15
CA HIS A 17 -1.45 -3.24 -4.82
C HIS A 17 -2.61 -4.14 -4.44
N GLU A 18 -2.37 -5.02 -3.47
CA GLU A 18 -3.35 -5.95 -2.96
C GLU A 18 -3.99 -5.41 -1.68
N HIS A 19 -5.32 -5.48 -1.65
CA HIS A 19 -6.14 -5.07 -0.53
C HIS A 19 -6.90 -6.27 0.03
N ILE A 20 -6.80 -6.49 1.34
CA ILE A 20 -7.54 -7.51 2.06
C ILE A 20 -8.28 -6.85 3.23
N PHE A 21 -9.58 -7.13 3.33
CA PHE A 21 -10.44 -6.71 4.44
C PHE A 21 -11.05 -7.93 5.11
N GLU A 22 -10.76 -8.12 6.39
CA GLU A 22 -11.21 -9.28 7.16
C GLU A 22 -11.84 -8.85 8.51
N PRO A 23 -12.92 -9.48 8.98
CA PRO A 23 -13.48 -9.19 10.29
C PRO A 23 -12.46 -9.44 11.41
N ARG A 24 -12.33 -8.52 12.36
CA ARG A 24 -11.38 -8.63 13.47
C ARG A 24 -11.86 -7.84 14.69
N ASP A 25 -11.92 -8.49 15.85
CA ASP A 25 -12.20 -7.88 17.16
C ASP A 25 -13.45 -6.97 17.16
N GLY A 26 -14.52 -7.40 16.47
CA GLY A 26 -15.78 -6.65 16.34
C GLY A 26 -15.77 -5.54 15.28
N GLY A 27 -14.63 -5.28 14.65
CA GLY A 27 -14.46 -4.37 13.52
C GLY A 27 -13.91 -5.06 12.28
N THR A 28 -13.20 -4.30 11.44
CA THR A 28 -12.53 -4.80 10.23
C THR A 28 -11.04 -4.51 10.30
N LEU A 29 -10.22 -5.50 9.95
CA LEU A 29 -8.80 -5.35 9.69
C LEU A 29 -8.58 -5.12 8.19
N ALA A 30 -8.01 -3.97 7.84
CA ALA A 30 -7.55 -3.67 6.50
C ALA A 30 -6.03 -3.95 6.39
N ARG A 31 -5.66 -4.80 5.43
CA ARG A 31 -4.29 -5.15 5.11
C ARG A 31 -3.99 -4.76 3.67
N ASP A 32 -3.04 -3.85 3.52
CA ASP A 32 -2.53 -3.41 2.23
C ASP A 32 -1.12 -4.00 2.02
N THR A 33 -0.91 -4.63 0.86
CA THR A 33 0.40 -5.17 0.42
C THR A 33 0.73 -4.62 -0.95
N VAL A 34 1.86 -3.94 -1.07
CA VAL A 34 2.31 -3.32 -2.32
C VAL A 34 3.57 -3.99 -2.83
N ARG A 35 3.54 -4.41 -4.09
CA ARG A 35 4.69 -4.88 -4.87
C ARG A 35 4.92 -3.88 -5.99
N TYR A 36 6.09 -3.26 -6.02
CA TYR A 36 6.39 -2.26 -7.03
C TYR A 36 7.82 -2.37 -7.56
N ALA A 37 7.98 -2.00 -8.82
CA ALA A 37 9.27 -1.84 -9.47
C ALA A 37 9.27 -0.54 -10.26
N VAL A 38 10.44 0.06 -10.37
CA VAL A 38 10.62 1.44 -10.82
C VAL A 38 11.69 1.51 -11.91
N PRO A 39 11.60 2.43 -12.88
CA PRO A 39 12.58 2.54 -13.98
C PRO A 39 13.92 3.14 -13.52
N PHE A 40 15.03 2.60 -14.04
CA PHE A 40 16.44 2.98 -13.78
C PHE A 40 16.97 2.78 -12.33
N ASP A 41 18.29 2.99 -12.15
CA ASP A 41 19.14 2.51 -11.04
C ASP A 41 18.69 2.80 -9.60
N PHE A 42 18.98 1.80 -8.75
CA PHE A 42 18.67 1.60 -7.33
C PHE A 42 18.98 2.78 -6.38
N LEU A 43 19.94 3.65 -6.74
CA LEU A 43 20.48 4.68 -5.85
C LEU A 43 19.57 5.91 -5.69
N ALA A 44 18.83 6.33 -6.73
CA ALA A 44 17.84 7.40 -6.59
C ALA A 44 16.53 6.88 -5.96
N HIS A 45 16.19 5.62 -6.24
CA HIS A 45 14.93 5.01 -5.80
C HIS A 45 14.81 4.73 -4.31
N ARG A 46 15.89 4.26 -3.67
CA ARG A 46 15.85 3.94 -2.24
C ARG A 46 15.62 5.18 -1.36
N TRP A 47 16.10 6.34 -1.79
CA TRP A 47 16.03 7.57 -1.01
C TRP A 47 14.80 8.43 -1.34
N LEU A 48 14.31 8.42 -2.59
CA LEU A 48 13.16 9.26 -2.97
C LEU A 48 11.83 8.51 -2.95
N VAL A 49 11.74 7.30 -3.52
CA VAL A 49 10.44 6.66 -3.72
C VAL A 49 9.94 5.96 -2.46
N ARG A 50 10.82 5.28 -1.73
CA ARG A 50 10.39 4.53 -0.54
C ARG A 50 9.72 5.41 0.53
N PRO A 51 10.27 6.59 0.91
CA PRO A 51 9.60 7.45 1.89
C PRO A 51 8.23 7.94 1.40
N ASP A 52 8.10 8.24 0.11
CA ASP A 52 6.81 8.63 -0.46
C ASP A 52 5.78 7.50 -0.42
N ILE A 53 6.20 6.27 -0.73
CA ILE A 53 5.34 5.09 -0.60
C ILE A 53 4.90 4.90 0.85
N GLU A 54 5.84 4.93 1.80
CA GLU A 54 5.52 4.82 3.23
C GLU A 54 4.53 5.90 3.66
N ARG A 55 4.72 7.16 3.22
CA ARG A 55 3.81 8.28 3.51
C ARG A 55 2.41 8.07 2.93
N ILE A 56 2.30 7.56 1.70
CA ILE A 56 1.01 7.24 1.07
C ILE A 56 0.24 6.21 1.91
N PHE A 57 0.92 5.15 2.35
CA PHE A 57 0.29 4.08 3.13
C PHE A 57 -0.06 4.49 4.55
N GLN A 58 0.76 5.35 5.16
CA GLN A 58 0.43 5.96 6.46
C GLN A 58 -0.80 6.86 6.36
N ALA A 59 -0.83 7.79 5.39
CA ALA A 59 -1.99 8.66 5.19
C ALA A 59 -3.26 7.86 4.89
N ARG A 60 -3.15 6.76 4.14
CA ARG A 60 -4.27 5.84 3.90
C ARG A 60 -4.76 5.17 5.17
N ALA A 61 -3.85 4.66 6.00
CA ALA A 61 -4.20 4.02 7.27
C ALA A 61 -4.93 5.00 8.21
N GLU A 62 -4.46 6.24 8.26
CA GLU A 62 -5.11 7.33 9.02
C GLU A 62 -6.52 7.63 8.48
N ALA A 63 -6.66 7.86 7.17
CA ALA A 63 -7.95 8.12 6.55
C ALA A 63 -8.96 6.98 6.75
N LEU A 64 -8.51 5.72 6.64
CA LEU A 64 -9.36 4.56 6.89
C LEU A 64 -9.82 4.51 8.34
N ARG A 65 -8.97 4.87 9.31
CA ARG A 65 -9.31 4.90 10.73
C ARG A 65 -10.24 6.06 11.10
N GLU A 66 -10.12 7.20 10.40
CA GLU A 66 -11.00 8.36 10.60
C GLU A 66 -12.39 8.14 10.02
N GLN A 67 -12.47 7.55 8.83
CA GLN A 67 -13.74 7.33 8.13
C GLN A 67 -14.46 6.07 8.59
N PHE A 68 -13.71 5.07 9.04
CA PHE A 68 -14.22 3.76 9.41
C PHE A 68 -13.53 3.30 10.69
N GLU A 69 -14.25 2.59 11.57
CA GLU A 69 -13.66 1.99 12.77
C GLU A 69 -12.81 0.76 12.42
N ILE A 70 -11.79 0.96 11.59
CA ILE A 70 -10.95 -0.06 10.98
C ILE A 70 -9.57 -0.06 11.66
N GLN A 71 -9.08 -1.27 11.95
CA GLN A 71 -7.67 -1.47 12.25
C GLN A 71 -6.91 -1.59 10.93
N ALA A 72 -5.89 -0.75 10.72
CA ALA A 72 -5.08 -0.76 9.50
C ALA A 72 -3.68 -1.31 9.80
N ARG A 73 -3.20 -2.23 8.96
CA ARG A 73 -1.82 -2.72 8.99
C ARG A 73 -1.24 -2.73 7.59
N TRP A 74 -0.12 -2.05 7.42
CA TRP A 74 0.66 -2.08 6.20
C TRP A 74 1.82 -3.08 6.32
N LYS A 75 2.06 -3.85 5.25
CA LYS A 75 3.23 -4.72 5.10
C LYS A 75 3.86 -4.48 3.73
N HIS A 76 5.17 -4.23 3.72
CA HIS A 76 5.95 -4.15 2.50
C HIS A 76 6.63 -5.50 2.22
N GLU A 77 6.54 -5.99 0.99
CA GLU A 77 7.27 -7.17 0.51
C GLU A 77 8.05 -6.80 -0.75
N PHE A 78 9.35 -7.16 -0.77
CA PHE A 78 10.29 -6.89 -1.86
C PHE A 78 10.21 -7.94 -2.96
#